data_AF-A0A8X6NEV0-F1
#
_entry.id   AF-A0A8X6NEV0-F1
#
_cell.length_a   1.000
_cell.length_b   1.000
_cell.length_c   1.000
_cell.angle_alpha   90.00
_cell.angle_beta   90.00
_cell.angle_gamma   90.00
#
_symmetry.space_group_name_H-M   'P 1'
#
loop_
_entity.id
_entity.type
_entity.pdbx_description
1 polymer ?
#
loop_
_entity_poly.entity_id
_entity_poly.type
_entity_poly.pdbx_seq_one_letter_code
_entity_poly.pdbx_strand_id
1 'polypeptide(L)'
;MAVKGSRLGNAVNLSNSLCKFPQECLRADRLAAYCSTYNLQSLKFEYQNASHVLAEESKKALSNGVCLLAGGGGQGSVEKIPENDRTSLYFFGAIDCQKHDLAVKDRIELIEREAAGCRQHSFSRPLPWYCHDSIILQGNLLRQLSPQDQLSVFKGMMKGSIEMHTKIFCLSIMSSQQLEEVIKNEASPVFIALCNWPNNLYFAEMSECFFSFFSKKEFLLLLEVICEQRGFDWNDRDYAKLFYKLWNKIPDSCKHYVENSFASDVMKEVLHRCCSDAL
;
A
#
# COMPACT_ATOMS: atom_id res chain seq x y z
N MET A 1 36.41 33.30 -22.32
CA MET A 1 36.30 32.23 -21.31
C MET A 1 34.82 31.96 -21.06
N ALA A 2 34.28 30.88 -21.62
CA ALA A 2 32.89 30.53 -21.43
C ALA A 2 32.67 30.13 -19.97
N VAL A 3 31.73 30.79 -19.29
CA VAL A 3 31.22 30.35 -17.99
C VAL A 3 30.71 28.94 -18.19
N LYS A 4 31.44 27.93 -17.70
CA LYS A 4 30.98 26.55 -17.63
C LYS A 4 29.63 26.57 -16.92
N GLY A 5 28.55 26.41 -17.70
CA GLY A 5 27.18 26.56 -17.21
C GLY A 5 26.93 25.62 -16.04
N SER A 6 26.65 26.19 -14.87
CA SER A 6 26.41 25.47 -13.61
C SER A 6 25.38 24.34 -13.75
N ARG A 7 24.43 24.47 -14.69
CA ARG A 7 23.39 23.48 -14.96
C ARG A 7 23.93 22.15 -15.50
N LEU A 8 24.84 22.19 -16.47
CA LEU A 8 25.39 20.95 -17.05
C LEU A 8 26.29 20.23 -16.04
N GLY A 9 27.14 20.99 -15.32
CA GLY A 9 27.97 20.43 -14.25
C GLY A 9 27.13 19.75 -13.17
N ASN A 10 26.05 20.39 -12.72
CA ASN A 10 25.14 19.83 -11.74
C ASN A 10 24.41 18.58 -12.26
N ALA A 11 23.96 18.58 -13.51
CA ALA A 11 23.32 17.41 -14.12
C ALA A 11 24.26 16.20 -14.21
N VAL A 12 25.52 16.42 -14.60
CA VAL A 12 26.55 15.36 -14.63
C VAL A 12 26.86 14.85 -13.22
N ASN A 13 26.99 15.74 -12.24
CA ASN A 13 27.21 15.34 -10.84
C ASN A 13 26.04 14.52 -10.29
N LEU A 14 24.80 14.92 -10.59
CA LEU A 14 23.62 14.15 -10.22
C LEU A 14 23.61 12.77 -10.89
N SER A 15 23.88 12.71 -12.19
CA SER A 15 23.98 11.43 -12.93
C SER A 15 25.02 10.50 -12.31
N ASN A 16 26.21 11.02 -11.99
CA ASN A 16 27.28 10.25 -11.35
C ASN A 16 26.89 9.77 -9.95
N SER A 17 26.07 10.53 -9.23
CA SER A 17 25.53 10.09 -7.94
C SER A 17 24.51 8.96 -8.11
N LEU A 18 23.63 9.05 -9.12
CA LEU A 18 22.64 8.02 -9.43
C LEU A 18 23.29 6.69 -9.87
N CYS A 19 24.43 6.74 -10.55
CA CYS A 19 25.19 5.55 -10.94
C CYS A 19 25.75 4.74 -9.77
N LYS A 20 25.76 5.29 -8.54
CA LYS A 20 26.27 4.59 -7.34
C LYS A 20 25.25 3.66 -6.70
N PHE A 21 23.97 3.81 -7.03
CA PHE A 21 22.91 2.94 -6.51
C PHE A 21 22.82 1.64 -7.33
N PRO A 22 22.26 0.57 -6.75
CA PRO A 22 21.92 -0.64 -7.49
C PRO A 22 21.01 -0.29 -8.69
N GLN A 23 21.52 -0.51 -9.90
CA GLN A 23 20.93 0.06 -11.11
C GLN A 23 19.63 -0.64 -11.50
N GLU A 24 19.47 -1.93 -11.18
CA GLU A 24 18.22 -2.61 -11.46
C GLU A 24 17.13 -2.15 -10.49
N CYS A 25 17.42 -1.95 -9.20
CA CYS A 25 16.48 -1.35 -8.25
C CYS A 25 16.02 0.04 -8.73
N LEU A 26 16.94 0.93 -9.10
CA LEU A 26 16.57 2.25 -9.64
C LEU A 26 15.66 2.17 -10.88
N ARG A 27 15.87 1.16 -11.75
CA ARG A 27 15.00 0.95 -12.92
C ARG A 27 13.64 0.41 -12.51
N ALA A 28 13.58 -0.51 -11.55
CA ALA A 28 12.34 -1.05 -11.00
C ALA A 28 11.51 0.08 -10.35
N ASP A 29 12.13 0.91 -9.51
CA ASP A 29 11.49 2.06 -8.87
C ASP A 29 10.98 3.07 -9.91
N ARG A 30 11.80 3.38 -10.93
CA ARG A 30 11.39 4.29 -12.01
C ARG A 30 10.18 3.72 -12.78
N LEU A 31 10.19 2.42 -13.05
CA LEU A 31 9.10 1.76 -13.76
C LEU A 31 7.83 1.71 -12.91
N ALA A 32 7.96 1.43 -11.61
CA ALA A 32 6.88 1.47 -10.65
C ALA A 32 6.28 2.88 -10.54
N ALA A 33 7.11 3.93 -10.45
CA ALA A 33 6.67 5.32 -10.44
C ALA A 33 5.95 5.73 -11.74
N TYR A 34 6.42 5.24 -12.89
CA TYR A 34 5.73 5.45 -14.16
C TYR A 34 4.37 4.75 -14.18
N CYS A 35 4.32 3.50 -13.73
CA CYS A 35 3.09 2.72 -13.67
C CYS A 35 2.10 3.26 -12.63
N SER A 36 2.56 3.77 -11.48
CA SER A 36 1.68 4.37 -10.46
C SER A 36 0.97 5.62 -10.94
N THR A 37 1.54 6.31 -11.93
CA THR A 37 0.90 7.47 -12.55
C THR A 37 -0.31 7.09 -13.41
N TYR A 38 -0.34 5.88 -14.00
CA TYR A 38 -1.32 5.51 -15.04
C TYR A 38 -2.04 4.17 -14.83
N ASN A 39 -1.65 3.38 -13.83
CA ASN A 39 -2.17 2.04 -13.60
C ASN A 39 -2.54 1.85 -12.12
N LEU A 40 -3.76 1.40 -11.90
CA LEU A 40 -4.31 1.16 -10.56
C LEU A 40 -3.64 -0.01 -9.87
N GLN A 41 -3.17 -1.01 -10.62
CA GLN A 41 -2.46 -2.18 -10.08
C GLN A 41 -0.97 -1.91 -9.80
N SER A 42 -0.60 -0.65 -9.55
CA SER A 42 0.79 -0.22 -9.40
C SER A 42 1.53 -0.95 -8.28
N LEU A 43 0.88 -1.18 -7.13
CA LEU A 43 1.48 -1.94 -6.01
C LEU A 43 1.77 -3.40 -6.38
N LYS A 44 0.83 -4.05 -7.07
CA LYS A 44 1.01 -5.44 -7.53
C LYS A 44 2.11 -5.51 -8.59
N PHE A 45 2.11 -4.57 -9.53
CA PHE A 45 3.12 -4.45 -10.55
C PHE A 45 4.51 -4.22 -9.93
N GLU A 46 4.61 -3.28 -9.00
CA GLU A 46 5.84 -2.96 -8.29
C GLU A 46 6.36 -4.20 -7.56
N TYR A 47 5.51 -4.88 -6.78
CA TYR A 47 5.92 -6.10 -6.09
C TYR A 47 6.40 -7.19 -7.06
N GLN A 48 5.69 -7.42 -8.17
CA GLN A 48 6.06 -8.43 -9.16
C GLN A 48 7.38 -8.11 -9.88
N ASN A 49 7.67 -6.84 -10.14
CA ASN A 49 8.85 -6.41 -10.89
C ASN A 49 10.06 -6.09 -10.00
N ALA A 50 9.86 -5.64 -8.76
CA ALA A 50 10.94 -5.26 -7.85
C ALA A 50 11.41 -6.42 -6.95
N SER A 51 10.54 -7.36 -6.57
CA SER A 51 10.88 -8.39 -5.58
C SER A 51 12.09 -9.25 -5.98
N HIS A 52 12.15 -9.72 -7.22
CA HIS A 52 13.27 -10.52 -7.71
C HIS A 52 14.55 -9.68 -7.89
N VAL A 53 14.40 -8.42 -8.31
CA VAL A 53 15.51 -7.48 -8.47
C VAL A 53 16.18 -7.19 -7.13
N LEU A 54 15.37 -6.86 -6.11
CA LEU A 54 15.83 -6.61 -4.76
C LEU A 54 16.52 -7.84 -4.17
N ALA A 55 15.96 -9.04 -4.38
CA ALA A 55 16.58 -10.28 -3.93
C ALA A 55 17.97 -10.50 -4.56
N GLU A 56 18.12 -10.29 -5.87
CA GLU A 56 19.38 -10.50 -6.58
C GLU A 56 20.42 -9.42 -6.29
N GLU A 57 20.04 -8.14 -6.27
CA GLU A 57 20.97 -7.06 -5.95
C GLU A 57 21.38 -7.07 -4.48
N SER A 58 20.51 -7.50 -3.56
CA SER A 58 20.87 -7.73 -2.16
C SER A 58 21.92 -8.83 -2.00
N LYS A 59 21.78 -9.96 -2.72
CA LYS A 59 22.80 -11.03 -2.72
C LYS A 59 24.16 -10.51 -3.21
N LYS A 60 24.16 -9.73 -4.29
CA LYS A 60 25.38 -9.13 -4.86
C LYS A 60 26.03 -8.13 -3.89
N ALA A 61 25.23 -7.30 -3.22
CA ALA A 61 25.73 -6.35 -2.24
C ALA A 61 26.38 -7.07 -1.05
N LEU A 62 25.72 -8.11 -0.52
CA LEU A 62 26.25 -8.95 0.54
C LEU A 62 27.59 -9.60 0.17
N SER A 63 27.72 -10.14 -1.05
CA SER A 63 28.99 -10.72 -1.51
C SER A 63 30.12 -9.69 -1.60
N ASN A 64 29.77 -8.42 -1.79
CA ASN A 64 30.71 -7.30 -1.85
C ASN A 64 30.96 -6.64 -0.48
N GLY A 65 30.39 -7.18 0.60
CA GLY A 65 30.51 -6.61 1.95
C GLY A 65 29.77 -5.28 2.12
N VAL A 66 28.76 -5.02 1.28
CA VAL A 66 27.94 -3.81 1.30
C VAL A 66 26.56 -4.15 1.86
N CYS A 67 26.11 -3.36 2.84
CA CYS A 67 24.73 -3.39 3.28
C CYS A 67 23.89 -2.48 2.40
N LEU A 68 22.79 -2.98 1.84
CA LEU A 68 21.77 -2.13 1.26
C LEU A 68 20.86 -1.69 2.40
N LEU A 69 21.03 -0.46 2.87
CA LEU A 69 20.04 0.18 3.72
C LEU A 69 18.98 0.79 2.80
N ALA A 70 17.71 0.41 2.98
CA ALA A 70 16.62 1.16 2.37
C ALA A 70 16.60 2.56 2.99
N GLY A 71 17.03 3.53 2.20
CA GLY A 71 17.07 4.92 2.62
C GLY A 71 15.67 5.51 2.59
N GLY A 72 15.04 5.66 3.76
CA GLY A 72 14.09 6.75 3.96
C GLY A 72 14.79 8.06 3.58
N GLY A 73 14.21 8.80 2.63
CA GLY A 73 14.89 9.87 1.89
C GLY A 73 15.72 10.82 2.74
N GLY A 74 17.05 10.73 2.60
CA GLY A 74 18.01 11.65 3.20
C GLY A 74 19.36 10.97 3.45
N GLN A 75 20.28 11.05 2.48
CA GLN A 75 21.65 10.52 2.55
C GLN A 75 21.75 9.00 2.80
N GLY A 76 21.41 8.19 1.79
CA GLY A 76 21.88 6.81 1.76
C GLY A 76 23.40 6.79 1.58
N SER A 77 24.15 6.64 2.67
CA SER A 77 25.58 6.32 2.62
C SER A 77 25.74 4.81 2.48
N VAL A 78 26.54 4.39 1.48
CA VAL A 78 27.09 3.04 1.42
C VAL A 78 28.20 2.98 2.47
N GLU A 79 27.87 2.54 3.68
CA GLU A 79 28.87 2.27 4.72
C GLU A 79 29.35 0.83 4.62
N LYS A 80 30.68 0.64 4.65
CA LYS A 80 31.27 -0.69 4.83
C LYS A 80 30.95 -1.15 6.25
N ILE A 81 30.25 -2.26 6.40
CA ILE A 81 30.05 -2.87 7.72
C ILE A 81 31.41 -3.39 8.22
N PRO A 82 31.82 -3.07 9.47
CA PRO A 82 32.96 -3.74 10.11
C PRO A 82 32.76 -5.26 10.13
N GLU A 83 33.78 -6.05 9.82
CA GLU A 83 33.70 -7.52 9.72
C GLU A 83 33.09 -8.22 10.94
N ASN A 84 33.12 -7.58 12.11
CA ASN A 84 32.65 -8.12 13.39
C ASN A 84 31.18 -7.86 13.70
N ASP A 85 30.46 -7.02 12.95
CA ASP A 85 29.06 -6.64 13.20
C ASP A 85 28.04 -7.42 12.33
N ARG A 86 28.47 -8.53 11.73
CA ARG A 86 27.61 -9.37 10.86
C ARG A 86 26.41 -10.01 11.59
N THR A 87 26.37 -9.97 12.91
CA THR A 87 25.27 -10.48 13.75
C THR A 87 24.08 -9.51 13.84
N SER A 88 24.25 -8.24 13.44
CA SER A 88 23.22 -7.20 13.46
C SER A 88 22.31 -7.21 12.22
N LEU A 89 22.51 -8.17 11.31
CA LEU A 89 21.83 -8.33 10.01
C LEU A 89 20.37 -8.82 10.11
N TYR A 90 19.66 -8.50 11.19
CA TYR A 90 18.26 -8.90 11.38
C TYR A 90 17.25 -8.00 10.66
N PHE A 91 17.67 -6.91 10.04
CA PHE A 91 16.76 -5.98 9.38
C PHE A 91 16.68 -6.10 7.86
N PHE A 92 17.63 -6.77 7.21
CA PHE A 92 17.60 -6.99 5.78
C PHE A 92 18.10 -8.38 5.45
N GLY A 93 17.16 -9.30 5.54
CA GLY A 93 17.27 -10.60 4.94
C GLY A 93 15.85 -11.07 4.76
N ALA A 94 15.50 -11.45 3.55
CA ALA A 94 14.77 -12.69 3.41
C ALA A 94 15.39 -13.64 4.44
N ILE A 95 14.66 -13.91 5.53
CA ILE A 95 14.90 -15.12 6.29
C ILE A 95 15.03 -16.15 5.18
N ASP A 96 16.17 -16.82 5.12
CA ASP A 96 16.35 -17.99 4.31
C ASP A 96 15.39 -19.02 4.93
N CYS A 97 14.08 -18.85 4.71
CA CYS A 97 13.00 -19.71 5.19
C CYS A 97 13.10 -21.08 4.53
N GLN A 98 13.98 -21.22 3.53
CA GLN A 98 14.38 -22.51 2.99
C GLN A 98 15.44 -23.19 3.88
N LYS A 99 16.27 -22.44 4.62
CA LYS A 99 17.24 -23.01 5.57
C LYS A 99 16.75 -23.11 7.01
N HIS A 100 15.83 -22.24 7.43
CA HIS A 100 15.16 -22.36 8.71
C HIS A 100 13.80 -23.03 8.50
N ASP A 101 13.72 -24.30 8.89
CA ASP A 101 12.49 -25.11 8.92
C ASP A 101 11.55 -24.61 10.04
N LEU A 102 11.15 -23.33 9.95
CA LEU A 102 10.19 -22.74 10.86
C LEU A 102 8.84 -23.37 10.61
N ALA A 103 8.19 -23.81 11.68
CA ALA A 103 6.83 -24.33 11.62
C ALA A 103 5.90 -23.24 11.06
N VAL A 104 4.82 -23.64 10.37
CA VAL A 104 3.84 -22.71 9.78
C VAL A 104 3.33 -21.69 10.82
N LYS A 105 3.14 -22.14 12.07
CA LYS A 105 2.73 -21.29 13.20
C LYS A 105 3.71 -20.15 13.47
N ASP A 106 5.01 -20.45 13.49
CA ASP A 106 6.06 -19.45 13.77
C ASP A 106 6.16 -18.42 12.64
N ARG A 107 5.90 -18.84 11.38
CA ARG A 107 5.85 -17.93 10.23
C ARG A 107 4.65 -16.98 10.32
N ILE A 108 3.48 -17.49 10.69
CA ILE A 108 2.27 -16.68 10.90
C ILE A 108 2.49 -15.67 12.02
N GLU A 109 3.00 -16.12 13.17
CA GLU A 109 3.27 -15.25 14.33
C GLU A 109 4.30 -14.17 13.98
N LEU A 110 5.34 -14.52 13.22
CA LEU A 110 6.30 -13.54 12.72
C LEU A 110 5.62 -12.49 11.82
N ILE A 111 4.82 -12.91 10.84
CA ILE A 111 4.11 -11.98 9.93
C ILE A 111 3.23 -11.02 10.75
N GLU A 112 2.46 -11.54 11.70
CA GLU A 112 1.58 -10.74 12.56
C GLU A 112 2.37 -9.78 13.45
N ARG A 113 3.48 -10.24 14.03
CA ARG A 113 4.36 -9.42 14.87
C ARG A 113 5.02 -8.30 14.09
N GLU A 114 5.56 -8.57 12.90
CA GLU A 114 6.17 -7.56 12.04
C GLU A 114 5.13 -6.53 11.58
N ALA A 115 3.91 -6.97 11.28
CA ALA A 115 2.81 -6.06 10.93
C ALA A 115 2.36 -5.18 12.11
N ALA A 116 2.48 -5.67 13.35
CA ALA A 116 2.18 -4.91 14.56
C ALA A 116 3.33 -3.98 15.02
N GLY A 117 4.58 -4.38 14.76
CA GLY A 117 5.80 -3.75 15.27
C GLY A 117 6.17 -2.41 14.62
N CYS A 118 5.62 -2.07 13.45
CA CYS A 118 5.93 -0.80 12.74
C CYS A 118 5.58 0.48 13.53
N ARG A 119 4.87 0.39 14.66
CA ARG A 119 4.45 1.56 15.45
C ARG A 119 5.52 2.19 16.35
N GLN A 120 6.64 1.53 16.63
CA GLN A 120 7.49 1.88 17.78
C GLN A 120 8.74 2.73 17.48
N HIS A 121 8.94 3.22 16.26
CA HIS A 121 10.04 4.15 15.98
C HIS A 121 9.50 5.56 15.77
N SER A 122 9.44 6.31 16.88
CA SER A 122 9.10 7.73 16.91
C SER A 122 10.23 8.57 16.32
N PHE A 123 10.30 8.64 14.99
CA PHE A 123 10.93 9.77 14.32
C PHE A 123 9.96 10.95 14.35
N SER A 124 10.42 12.10 14.83
CA SER A 124 9.65 13.31 15.13
C SER A 124 9.10 14.06 13.90
N ARG A 125 9.08 13.41 12.72
CA ARG A 125 8.36 13.84 11.52
C ARG A 125 7.89 12.61 10.76
N PRO A 126 6.58 12.39 10.56
CA PRO A 126 6.10 11.35 9.66
C PRO A 126 6.31 11.87 8.24
N LEU A 127 7.38 11.44 7.59
CA LEU A 127 7.45 11.48 6.13
C LEU A 127 6.81 10.18 5.62
N PRO A 128 5.78 10.24 4.76
CA PRO A 128 4.91 9.10 4.42
C PRO A 128 5.53 8.17 3.38
N TRP A 129 6.85 8.02 3.37
CA TRP A 129 7.52 7.18 2.38
C TRP A 129 7.68 5.77 2.93
N TYR A 130 6.78 4.91 2.45
CA TYR A 130 6.82 3.45 2.34
C TYR A 130 8.08 2.77 2.91
N CYS A 131 7.93 1.94 3.94
CA CYS A 131 8.88 0.86 4.16
C CYS A 131 8.51 -0.28 3.20
N HIS A 132 8.96 -0.18 1.94
CA HIS A 132 8.74 -1.22 0.92
C HIS A 132 9.19 -2.61 1.38
N ASP A 133 10.16 -2.65 2.29
CA ASP A 133 10.77 -3.89 2.76
C ASP A 133 9.83 -4.74 3.62
N SER A 134 9.00 -4.11 4.46
CA SER A 134 8.02 -4.85 5.26
C SER A 134 6.95 -5.48 4.37
N ILE A 135 6.50 -4.76 3.36
CA ILE A 135 5.53 -5.22 2.35
C ILE A 135 6.11 -6.40 1.54
N ILE A 136 7.35 -6.29 1.07
CA ILE A 136 8.00 -7.33 0.26
C ILE A 136 8.26 -8.58 1.11
N LEU A 137 8.74 -8.42 2.34
CA LEU A 137 8.98 -9.53 3.26
C LEU A 137 7.67 -10.26 3.58
N GLN A 138 6.63 -9.52 3.94
CA GLN A 138 5.30 -10.07 4.20
C GLN A 138 4.74 -10.79 2.96
N GLY A 139 4.86 -10.19 1.78
CA GLY A 139 4.44 -10.80 0.51
C GLY A 139 5.14 -12.12 0.22
N ASN A 140 6.44 -12.21 0.48
CA ASN A 140 7.22 -13.44 0.26
C ASN A 140 6.85 -14.53 1.28
N LEU A 141 6.65 -14.17 2.55
CA LEU A 141 6.22 -15.11 3.58
C LEU A 141 4.81 -15.64 3.31
N LEU A 142 3.87 -14.77 2.92
CA LEU A 142 2.51 -15.15 2.57
C LEU A 142 2.47 -16.16 1.41
N ARG A 143 3.32 -16.00 0.39
CA ARG A 143 3.40 -16.93 -0.75
C ARG A 143 3.84 -18.35 -0.38
N GLN A 144 4.51 -18.53 0.76
CA GLN A 144 4.96 -19.84 1.24
C GLN A 144 3.86 -20.57 2.03
N LEU A 145 2.77 -19.89 2.38
CA LEU A 145 1.66 -20.47 3.13
C LEU A 145 0.67 -21.18 2.19
N SER A 146 -0.07 -22.15 2.74
CA SER A 146 -1.20 -22.75 2.03
C SER A 146 -2.30 -21.70 1.79
N PRO A 147 -3.17 -21.86 0.77
CA PRO A 147 -4.26 -20.91 0.52
C PRO A 147 -5.18 -20.68 1.72
N GLN A 148 -5.38 -21.70 2.56
CA GLN A 148 -6.19 -21.61 3.79
C GLN A 148 -5.48 -20.82 4.89
N ASP A 149 -4.17 -21.05 5.07
CA ASP A 149 -3.38 -20.30 6.04
C ASP A 149 -3.25 -18.83 5.63
N GLN A 150 -3.05 -18.56 4.33
CA GLN A 150 -3.09 -17.19 3.78
C GLN A 150 -4.39 -16.49 4.12
N LEU A 151 -5.53 -17.17 3.91
CA LEU A 151 -6.85 -16.61 4.21
C LEU A 151 -7.01 -16.30 5.70
N SER A 152 -6.52 -17.17 6.58
CA SER A 152 -6.52 -16.94 8.03
C SER A 152 -5.73 -15.68 8.40
N VAL A 153 -4.52 -15.54 7.85
CA VAL A 153 -3.68 -14.36 8.06
C VAL A 153 -4.36 -13.11 7.53
N PHE A 154 -4.95 -13.14 6.33
CA PHE A 154 -5.66 -12.00 5.76
C PHE A 154 -6.84 -11.55 6.62
N LYS A 155 -7.65 -12.48 7.13
CA LYS A 155 -8.74 -12.16 8.06
C LYS A 155 -8.22 -11.53 9.36
N GLY A 156 -7.14 -12.09 9.93
CA GLY A 156 -6.48 -11.52 11.10
C GLY A 156 -5.97 -10.10 10.85
N MET A 157 -5.35 -9.87 9.71
CA MET A 157 -4.80 -8.57 9.32
C MET A 157 -5.88 -7.50 9.12
N MET A 158 -7.03 -7.87 8.56
CA MET A 158 -8.14 -6.93 8.38
C MET A 158 -8.74 -6.51 9.73
N LYS A 159 -8.92 -7.44 10.67
CA LYS A 159 -9.39 -7.17 12.04
C LYS A 159 -8.40 -6.35 12.85
N GLY A 160 -7.11 -6.63 12.65
CA GLY A 160 -6.04 -6.01 13.39
C GLY A 160 -5.97 -4.51 13.16
N SER A 161 -5.37 -3.83 14.13
CA SER A 161 -5.01 -2.42 14.02
C SER A 161 -3.70 -2.26 13.22
N ILE A 162 -3.62 -2.92 12.08
CA ILE A 162 -2.45 -2.83 11.19
C ILE A 162 -2.55 -1.53 10.39
N GLU A 163 -1.39 -0.99 9.99
CA GLU A 163 -1.31 0.17 9.11
C GLU A 163 -2.10 -0.03 7.81
N MET A 164 -2.68 1.06 7.32
CA MET A 164 -3.61 1.01 6.18
C MET A 164 -2.96 0.48 4.90
N HIS A 165 -1.70 0.87 4.66
CA HIS A 165 -0.96 0.47 3.47
C HIS A 165 -0.74 -1.03 3.41
N THR A 166 -0.48 -1.67 4.56
CA THR A 166 -0.38 -3.13 4.66
C THR A 166 -1.70 -3.79 4.30
N LYS A 167 -2.84 -3.25 4.77
CA LYS A 167 -4.16 -3.77 4.39
C LYS A 167 -4.37 -3.68 2.88
N ILE A 168 -4.06 -2.54 2.27
CA ILE A 168 -4.18 -2.35 0.81
C ILE A 168 -3.27 -3.33 0.06
N PHE A 169 -2.03 -3.51 0.50
CA PHE A 169 -1.12 -4.48 -0.09
C PHE A 169 -1.70 -5.89 -0.03
N CYS A 170 -2.17 -6.33 1.13
CA CYS A 170 -2.81 -7.64 1.28
C CYS A 170 -3.97 -7.81 0.31
N LEU A 171 -4.87 -6.82 0.21
CA LEU A 171 -5.98 -6.85 -0.74
C LEU A 171 -5.51 -6.98 -2.20
N SER A 172 -4.40 -6.33 -2.56
CA SER A 172 -3.86 -6.37 -3.94
C SER A 172 -3.27 -7.72 -4.35
N ILE A 173 -2.84 -8.54 -3.38
CA ILE A 173 -2.21 -9.84 -3.62
C ILE A 173 -3.16 -11.03 -3.40
N MET A 174 -4.35 -10.81 -2.83
CA MET A 174 -5.37 -11.84 -2.67
C MET A 174 -5.85 -12.38 -4.04
N SER A 175 -6.12 -13.68 -4.10
CA SER A 175 -6.95 -14.24 -5.17
C SER A 175 -8.40 -13.74 -5.06
N SER A 176 -9.16 -13.78 -6.16
CA SER A 176 -10.57 -13.38 -6.14
C SER A 176 -11.40 -14.13 -5.10
N GLN A 177 -11.15 -15.44 -4.91
CA GLN A 177 -11.83 -16.26 -3.92
C GLN A 177 -11.48 -15.86 -2.47
N GLN A 178 -10.20 -15.60 -2.19
CA GLN A 178 -9.77 -15.12 -0.87
C GLN A 178 -10.35 -13.75 -0.58
N LEU A 179 -10.34 -12.85 -1.57
CA LEU A 179 -10.86 -11.50 -1.44
C LEU A 179 -12.37 -11.53 -1.12
N GLU A 180 -13.15 -12.30 -1.89
CA GLU A 180 -14.59 -12.48 -1.62
C GLU A 180 -14.85 -13.00 -0.21
N GLU A 181 -14.10 -14.02 0.22
CA GLU A 181 -14.24 -14.60 1.55
C GLU A 181 -13.79 -13.63 2.66
N VAL A 182 -12.77 -12.81 2.45
CA VAL A 182 -12.38 -11.75 3.39
C VAL A 182 -13.46 -10.69 3.47
N ILE A 183 -14.01 -10.22 2.34
CA ILE A 183 -15.08 -9.20 2.30
C ILE A 183 -16.32 -9.69 3.03
N LYS A 184 -16.72 -10.94 2.81
CA LYS A 184 -17.91 -11.53 3.43
C LYS A 184 -17.83 -11.55 4.96
N ASN A 185 -16.63 -11.66 5.52
CA ASN A 185 -16.43 -11.73 6.97
C ASN A 185 -15.98 -10.38 7.57
N GLU A 186 -15.22 -9.59 6.82
CA GLU A 186 -14.47 -8.42 7.28
C GLU A 186 -14.70 -7.21 6.36
N ALA A 187 -15.94 -7.04 5.89
CA ALA A 187 -16.36 -5.93 5.03
C ALA A 187 -15.84 -4.58 5.55
N SER A 188 -16.24 -4.17 6.75
CA SER A 188 -15.95 -2.82 7.27
C SER A 188 -14.45 -2.44 7.23
N PRO A 189 -13.51 -3.25 7.78
CA PRO A 189 -12.08 -2.93 7.67
C PRO A 189 -11.54 -2.85 6.24
N VAL A 190 -12.02 -3.71 5.33
CA VAL A 190 -11.62 -3.68 3.92
C VAL A 190 -12.04 -2.37 3.27
N PHE A 191 -13.26 -1.90 3.55
CA PHE A 191 -13.76 -0.64 3.02
C PHE A 191 -12.99 0.56 3.51
N ILE A 192 -12.76 0.64 4.82
CA ILE A 192 -11.98 1.72 5.43
C ILE A 192 -10.59 1.78 4.78
N ALA A 193 -10.00 0.63 4.45
CA ALA A 193 -8.72 0.57 3.75
C ALA A 193 -8.77 1.10 2.32
N LEU A 194 -9.85 0.83 1.58
CA LEU A 194 -9.99 1.27 0.19
C LEU A 194 -10.48 2.72 0.04
N CYS A 195 -11.19 3.26 1.03
CA CYS A 195 -11.74 4.62 1.00
C CYS A 195 -10.72 5.71 1.31
N ASN A 196 -9.53 5.36 1.79
CA ASN A 196 -8.48 6.33 2.05
C ASN A 196 -7.77 6.77 0.77
N TRP A 197 -7.65 8.08 0.57
CA TRP A 197 -6.85 8.69 -0.49
C TRP A 197 -5.40 8.16 -0.47
N PRO A 198 -4.78 7.88 -1.63
CA PRO A 198 -5.26 8.09 -3.00
C PRO A 198 -6.02 6.90 -3.63
N ASN A 199 -6.46 5.91 -2.84
CA ASN A 199 -6.93 4.62 -3.38
C ASN A 199 -8.37 4.62 -3.92
N ASN A 200 -8.98 5.80 -4.07
CA ASN A 200 -10.39 5.95 -4.46
C ASN A 200 -10.74 5.30 -5.80
N LEU A 201 -9.79 5.27 -6.73
CA LEU A 201 -9.97 4.61 -8.02
C LEU A 201 -10.11 3.10 -7.84
N TYR A 202 -9.33 2.50 -6.95
CA TYR A 202 -9.44 1.08 -6.57
C TYR A 202 -10.78 0.79 -5.90
N PHE A 203 -11.25 1.71 -5.05
CA PHE A 203 -12.57 1.60 -4.44
C PHE A 203 -13.69 1.64 -5.48
N ALA A 204 -13.63 2.53 -6.48
CA ALA A 204 -14.64 2.60 -7.53
C ALA A 204 -14.71 1.32 -8.38
N GLU A 205 -13.57 0.73 -8.72
CA GLU A 205 -13.51 -0.56 -9.44
C GLU A 205 -14.08 -1.70 -8.61
N MET A 206 -13.75 -1.75 -7.33
CA MET A 206 -14.14 -2.85 -6.45
C MET A 206 -15.55 -2.69 -5.86
N SER A 207 -16.13 -1.47 -5.92
CA SER A 207 -17.45 -1.12 -5.35
C SER A 207 -18.58 -2.08 -5.73
N GLU A 208 -18.58 -2.59 -6.96
CA GLU A 208 -19.61 -3.50 -7.44
C GLU A 208 -19.56 -4.86 -6.75
N CYS A 209 -18.35 -5.35 -6.44
CA CYS A 209 -18.15 -6.61 -5.73
C CYS A 209 -18.59 -6.52 -4.25
N PHE A 210 -18.81 -5.32 -3.75
CA PHE A 210 -18.98 -5.06 -2.32
C PHE A 210 -20.43 -4.88 -1.91
N PHE A 211 -21.27 -4.33 -2.78
CA PHE A 211 -22.65 -3.97 -2.42
C PHE A 211 -23.50 -5.16 -1.98
N SER A 212 -23.24 -6.36 -2.50
CA SER A 212 -23.93 -7.58 -2.09
C SER A 212 -23.59 -8.04 -0.67
N PHE A 213 -22.45 -7.61 -0.12
CA PHE A 213 -21.98 -8.03 1.20
C PHE A 213 -22.29 -7.00 2.29
N PHE A 214 -22.76 -5.81 1.92
CA PHE A 214 -23.09 -4.78 2.89
C PHE A 214 -24.39 -5.08 3.64
N SER A 215 -24.28 -5.19 4.96
CA SER A 215 -25.41 -4.86 5.81
C SER A 215 -25.69 -3.35 5.76
N LYS A 216 -26.93 -2.98 6.10
CA LYS A 216 -27.35 -1.57 6.16
C LYS A 216 -26.45 -0.73 7.08
N LYS A 217 -25.99 -1.32 8.18
CA LYS A 217 -25.12 -0.67 9.16
C LYS A 217 -23.75 -0.35 8.58
N GLU A 218 -23.16 -1.31 7.87
CA GLU A 218 -21.83 -1.15 7.26
C GLU A 218 -21.87 -0.14 6.11
N PHE A 219 -22.97 -0.10 5.36
CA PHE A 219 -23.18 0.91 4.34
C PHE A 219 -23.27 2.33 4.92
N LEU A 220 -23.95 2.51 6.06
CA LEU A 220 -23.98 3.81 6.74
C LEU A 220 -22.61 4.20 7.29
N LEU A 221 -21.86 3.25 7.85
CA LEU A 221 -20.49 3.49 8.32
C LEU A 221 -19.57 3.90 7.16
N LEU A 222 -19.70 3.27 5.99
CA LEU A 222 -18.99 3.67 4.78
C LEU A 222 -19.29 5.13 4.42
N LEU A 223 -20.57 5.50 4.40
CA LEU A 223 -20.96 6.87 4.12
C LEU A 223 -20.43 7.84 5.16
N GLU A 224 -20.44 7.46 6.43
CA GLU A 224 -19.84 8.24 7.52
C GLU A 224 -18.37 8.51 7.26
N VAL A 225 -17.57 7.47 6.98
CA VAL A 225 -16.13 7.61 6.69
C VAL A 225 -15.88 8.52 5.49
N ILE A 226 -16.66 8.37 4.41
CA ILE A 226 -16.56 9.24 3.23
C ILE A 226 -16.95 10.69 3.58
N CYS A 227 -17.97 10.87 4.40
CA CYS A 227 -18.45 12.16 4.86
C CYS A 227 -17.53 12.80 5.90
N GLU A 228 -16.74 12.05 6.66
CA GLU A 228 -15.75 12.59 7.60
C GLU A 228 -14.50 13.07 6.85
N GLN A 229 -14.12 12.38 5.77
CA GLN A 229 -13.07 12.83 4.84
C GLN A 229 -13.42 14.16 4.15
N ARG A 230 -14.68 14.61 4.26
CA ARG A 230 -15.19 15.91 3.80
C ARG A 230 -14.46 17.12 4.33
N GLY A 231 -13.87 17.01 5.52
CA GLY A 231 -13.09 18.09 6.11
C GLY A 231 -11.80 18.42 5.34
N PHE A 232 -11.28 17.49 4.54
CA PHE A 232 -9.94 17.63 3.96
C PHE A 232 -9.90 18.14 2.52
N ASP A 233 -10.79 17.71 1.60
CA ASP A 233 -10.60 18.08 0.19
C ASP A 233 -11.82 17.95 -0.74
N TRP A 234 -13.03 18.26 -0.29
CA TRP A 234 -14.21 18.24 -1.20
C TRP A 234 -14.22 19.33 -2.29
N ASN A 235 -13.18 20.16 -2.33
CA ASN A 235 -12.89 21.01 -3.48
C ASN A 235 -12.21 20.25 -4.61
N ASP A 236 -11.70 19.03 -4.34
CA ASP A 236 -11.26 18.10 -5.37
C ASP A 236 -12.48 17.58 -6.14
N ARG A 237 -12.65 18.12 -7.35
CA ARG A 237 -13.74 17.81 -8.26
C ARG A 237 -13.77 16.33 -8.65
N ASP A 238 -12.63 15.65 -8.64
CA ASP A 238 -12.57 14.25 -9.01
C ASP A 238 -13.17 13.35 -7.93
N TYR A 239 -13.07 13.76 -6.66
CA TYR A 239 -13.70 13.05 -5.54
C TYR A 239 -15.24 13.08 -5.64
N ALA A 240 -15.82 14.27 -5.87
CA ALA A 240 -17.28 14.41 -6.00
C ALA A 240 -17.84 13.60 -7.18
N LYS A 241 -17.16 13.62 -8.34
CA LYS A 241 -17.54 12.83 -9.51
C LYS A 241 -17.43 11.32 -9.25
N LEU A 242 -16.38 10.87 -8.58
CA LEU A 242 -16.19 9.47 -8.25
C LEU A 242 -17.27 8.98 -7.29
N PHE A 243 -17.59 9.77 -6.27
CA PHE A 243 -18.67 9.45 -5.34
C PHE A 243 -20.05 9.50 -5.99
N TYR A 244 -20.30 10.42 -6.92
CA TYR A 244 -21.53 10.43 -7.73
C TYR A 244 -21.68 9.16 -8.56
N LYS A 245 -20.59 8.72 -9.23
CA LYS A 245 -20.56 7.44 -9.97
C LYS A 245 -20.85 6.26 -9.05
N LEU A 246 -20.23 6.24 -7.86
CA LEU A 246 -20.50 5.23 -6.85
C LEU A 246 -21.99 5.23 -6.44
N TRP A 247 -22.54 6.40 -6.14
CA TRP A 247 -23.94 6.56 -5.72
C TRP A 247 -24.92 5.98 -6.72
N ASN A 248 -24.68 6.19 -8.01
CA ASN A 248 -25.54 5.65 -9.06
C ASN A 248 -25.47 4.12 -9.18
N LYS A 249 -24.37 3.49 -8.75
CA LYS A 249 -24.21 2.03 -8.72
C LYS A 249 -24.77 1.38 -7.45
N ILE A 250 -24.99 2.15 -6.39
CA ILE A 250 -25.54 1.64 -5.13
C ILE A 250 -26.98 1.14 -5.35
N PRO A 251 -27.35 -0.06 -4.85
CA PRO A 251 -28.73 -0.57 -4.93
C PRO A 251 -29.74 0.39 -4.28
N ASP A 252 -30.95 0.50 -4.85
CA ASP A 252 -31.98 1.42 -4.33
C ASP A 252 -32.42 1.09 -2.91
N SER A 253 -32.34 -0.20 -2.53
CA SER A 253 -32.55 -0.63 -1.15
C SER A 253 -31.60 0.08 -0.19
N CYS A 254 -30.33 0.24 -0.54
CA CYS A 254 -29.33 0.96 0.24
C CYS A 254 -29.62 2.47 0.27
N LYS A 255 -30.00 3.07 -0.87
CA LYS A 255 -30.30 4.51 -0.98
C LYS A 255 -31.44 4.94 -0.05
N HIS A 256 -32.52 4.15 0.02
CA HIS A 256 -33.66 4.43 0.92
C HIS A 256 -33.25 4.51 2.40
N TYR A 257 -32.20 3.79 2.83
CA TYR A 257 -31.72 3.92 4.22
C TYR A 257 -31.02 5.25 4.47
N VAL A 258 -30.38 5.81 3.45
CA VAL A 258 -29.65 7.08 3.57
C VAL A 258 -30.60 8.25 3.66
N GLU A 259 -31.71 8.21 2.94
CA GLU A 259 -32.74 9.25 3.00
C GLU A 259 -33.25 9.48 4.43
N ASN A 260 -33.21 8.42 5.25
CA ASN A 260 -33.65 8.39 6.64
C ASN A 260 -32.50 8.48 7.66
N SER A 261 -31.27 8.79 7.23
CA SER A 261 -30.09 8.88 8.10
C SER A 261 -29.45 10.27 8.09
N PHE A 262 -28.48 10.49 8.98
CA PHE A 262 -27.70 11.73 9.04
C PHE A 262 -26.93 12.02 7.73
N ALA A 263 -26.66 10.98 6.93
CA ALA A 263 -25.98 11.13 5.66
C ALA A 263 -26.88 11.72 4.55
N SER A 264 -28.20 11.80 4.75
CA SER A 264 -29.17 12.35 3.79
C SER A 264 -28.79 13.75 3.29
N ASP A 265 -28.45 14.66 4.21
CA ASP A 265 -28.15 16.05 3.85
C ASP A 265 -26.79 16.18 3.15
N VAL A 266 -25.81 15.38 3.59
CA VAL A 266 -24.50 15.33 2.93
C VAL A 266 -24.63 14.79 1.50
N MET A 267 -25.44 13.75 1.31
CA MET A 267 -25.74 13.19 0.00
C MET A 267 -26.40 14.20 -0.92
N LYS A 268 -27.43 14.91 -0.44
CA LYS A 268 -28.12 15.95 -1.23
C LYS A 268 -27.14 17.01 -1.71
N GLU A 269 -26.19 17.41 -0.88
CA GLU A 269 -25.18 18.39 -1.27
C GLU A 269 -24.22 17.85 -2.34
N VAL A 270 -23.72 16.61 -2.22
CA VAL A 270 -22.87 16.01 -3.27
C VAL A 270 -23.62 15.93 -4.61
N LEU A 271 -24.85 15.42 -4.56
CA LEU A 271 -25.68 15.26 -5.75
C LEU A 271 -25.98 16.62 -6.38
N HIS A 272 -26.28 17.64 -5.58
CA HIS A 272 -26.49 19.00 -6.07
C HIS A 272 -25.25 19.55 -6.78
N ARG A 273 -24.06 19.42 -6.18
CA ARG A 273 -22.79 19.87 -6.80
C ARG A 273 -22.53 19.18 -8.13
N CYS A 274 -22.77 17.87 -8.22
CA CYS A 274 -22.53 17.11 -9.44
C CYS A 274 -23.55 17.43 -10.56
N CYS A 275 -24.80 17.76 -10.21
CA CYS A 275 -25.83 18.13 -11.18
C CYS A 275 -25.65 19.55 -11.73
N SER A 276 -25.14 20.50 -10.93
CA SER A 276 -24.91 21.89 -11.37
C SER A 276 -23.85 22.01 -12.47
N ASP A 277 -22.94 21.03 -12.58
CA ASP A 277 -21.90 20.98 -13.62
C ASP A 277 -22.36 20.31 -14.92
N ALA A 278 -23.55 19.70 -14.94
CA ALA A 278 -24.11 19.04 -16.13
C ALA A 278 -24.96 19.96 -17.02
N LEU A 279 -25.15 21.22 -16.60
CA LEU A 279 -25.88 22.30 -17.28
C LEU A 279 -24.91 23.37 -17.76
#